data_AF-A0AA47GTB5-F1
#
_entry.id   AF-A0AA47GTB5-F1
#
_cell.length_a   1.000
_cell.length_b   1.000
_cell.length_c   1.000
_cell.angle_alpha   90.00
_cell.angle_beta   90.00
_cell.angle_gamma   90.00
#
_symmetry.space_group_name_H-M   'P 1'
#
loop_
_entity.id
_entity.type
_entity.pdbx_description
1 polymer ?
#
loop_
_entity_poly.entity_id
_entity_poly.type
_entity_poly.pdbx_seq_one_letter_code
_entity_poly.pdbx_strand_id
1 'polypeptide(L)'
;MPKRHKQFALVILAFLITAACIALLESPQVIGAMAGAFLTVVGAYTALDLRAVVQHTGALPSGSYAVADKWKYYMGILLLTLLFALCAAKQHLYEIDLDLAFGFLGPGIVVIIGFVIAGLKANKAAMVRGPVSEEK
;
A
#
# COMPACT_ATOMS: atom_id res chain seq x y z
N MET A 1 0.30 -4.60 20.70
CA MET A 1 1.39 -4.13 19.82
C MET A 1 2.07 -5.19 18.92
N PRO A 2 2.17 -6.52 19.22
CA PRO A 2 3.00 -7.43 18.41
C PRO A 2 2.43 -7.81 17.03
N LYS A 3 1.11 -7.71 16.79
CA LYS A 3 0.49 -8.08 15.50
C LYS A 3 0.86 -7.11 14.35
N ARG A 4 1.02 -5.82 14.64
CA ARG A 4 1.28 -4.78 13.63
C ARG A 4 2.71 -4.84 13.06
N HIS A 5 3.69 -5.27 13.86
CA HIS A 5 5.07 -5.45 13.39
C HIS A 5 5.22 -6.68 12.48
N LYS A 6 4.44 -7.74 12.76
CA LYS A 6 4.40 -8.94 11.92
C LYS A 6 3.85 -8.67 10.52
N GLN A 7 2.82 -7.83 10.40
CA GLN A 7 2.25 -7.46 9.10
C GLN A 7 3.26 -6.73 8.21
N PHE A 8 4.04 -5.80 8.76
CA PHE A 8 5.07 -5.10 8.00
C PHE A 8 6.21 -6.04 7.60
N ALA A 9 6.63 -6.94 8.49
CA ALA A 9 7.63 -7.96 8.15
C ALA A 9 7.20 -8.85 6.98
N LEU A 10 5.91 -9.19 6.88
CA LEU A 10 5.36 -9.94 5.75
C LEU A 10 5.40 -9.13 4.44
N VAL A 11 5.14 -7.82 4.49
CA VAL A 11 5.28 -6.93 3.31
C VAL A 11 6.74 -6.87 2.86
N ILE A 12 7.69 -6.76 3.78
CA ILE A 12 9.12 -6.79 3.46
C ILE A 12 9.52 -8.15 2.87
N LEU A 13 9.04 -9.26 3.42
CA LEU A 13 9.30 -10.58 2.86
C LEU A 13 8.74 -10.71 1.43
N ALA A 14 7.50 -10.27 1.20
CA ALA A 14 6.89 -10.27 -0.12
C ALA A 14 7.67 -9.38 -1.12
N PHE A 15 8.19 -8.24 -0.65
CA PHE A 15 9.05 -7.37 -1.46
C PHE A 15 10.33 -8.09 -1.86
N LEU A 16 11.02 -8.73 -0.91
CA LEU A 16 12.28 -9.44 -1.18
C LEU A 16 12.07 -10.59 -2.18
N ILE A 17 10.99 -11.36 -2.03
CA ILE A 17 10.64 -12.42 -2.97
C ILE A 17 10.37 -11.84 -4.37
N THR A 18 9.57 -10.77 -4.45
CA THR A 18 9.24 -10.12 -5.73
C THR A 18 10.49 -9.55 -6.40
N ALA A 19 11.36 -8.88 -5.64
CA ALA A 19 12.62 -8.34 -6.13
C ALA A 19 13.56 -9.45 -6.61
N ALA A 20 13.65 -10.57 -5.90
CA ALA A 20 14.42 -11.73 -6.33
C ALA A 20 13.87 -12.33 -7.63
N CYS A 21 12.54 -12.45 -7.76
CA CYS A 21 11.91 -12.91 -8.99
C CYS A 21 12.19 -11.95 -10.16
N ILE A 22 12.06 -10.64 -9.96
CA ILE A 22 12.40 -9.64 -10.99
C ILE A 22 13.88 -9.77 -11.35
N ALA A 23 14.79 -9.88 -10.39
CA ALA A 23 16.22 -9.92 -10.67
C ALA A 23 16.66 -11.20 -11.38
N LEU A 24 16.18 -12.36 -10.95
CA LEU A 24 16.71 -13.67 -11.34
C LEU A 24 15.96 -14.33 -12.50
N LEU A 25 14.69 -14.02 -12.71
CA LEU A 25 13.88 -14.66 -13.76
C LEU A 25 13.89 -13.84 -15.04
N GLU A 26 13.79 -14.47 -16.19
CA GLU A 26 13.78 -13.78 -17.48
C GLU A 26 12.39 -13.68 -18.10
N SER A 27 11.42 -14.46 -17.60
CA SER A 27 10.06 -14.48 -18.17
C SER A 27 9.28 -13.18 -17.84
N PRO A 28 8.90 -12.38 -18.85
CA PRO A 28 8.09 -11.17 -18.66
C PRO A 28 6.79 -11.41 -17.91
N GLN A 29 6.14 -12.54 -18.22
CA GLN A 29 4.83 -12.90 -17.69
C GLN A 29 4.91 -13.19 -16.20
N VAL A 30 5.94 -13.92 -15.77
CA VAL A 30 6.17 -14.22 -14.36
C VAL A 30 6.52 -12.94 -13.60
N ILE A 31 7.38 -12.09 -14.17
CA ILE A 31 7.73 -10.81 -13.57
C ILE A 31 6.50 -9.90 -13.40
N GLY A 32 5.66 -9.79 -14.44
CA GLY A 32 4.42 -9.04 -14.40
C GLY A 32 3.43 -9.58 -13.36
N ALA A 33 3.26 -10.91 -13.28
CA ALA A 33 2.41 -11.55 -12.28
C ALA A 33 2.91 -11.27 -10.85
N MET A 34 4.22 -11.32 -10.62
CA MET A 34 4.82 -11.02 -9.33
C MET A 34 4.66 -9.55 -8.93
N ALA A 35 4.78 -8.62 -9.89
CA ALA A 35 4.49 -7.21 -9.67
C ALA A 35 3.01 -6.98 -9.25
N GLY A 36 2.06 -7.62 -9.94
CA GLY A 36 0.64 -7.55 -9.59
C GLY A 36 0.31 -8.19 -8.23
N ALA A 37 0.97 -9.30 -7.90
CA ALA A 37 0.83 -9.95 -6.59
C ALA A 37 1.35 -9.04 -5.46
N PHE A 38 2.51 -8.41 -5.66
CA PHE A 38 3.05 -7.47 -4.68
C PHE A 38 2.16 -6.23 -4.49
N LEU A 39 1.64 -5.66 -5.58
CA LEU A 39 0.67 -4.57 -5.49
C LEU A 39 -0.54 -4.96 -4.63
N THR A 40 -1.05 -6.18 -4.80
CA THR A 40 -2.17 -6.69 -4.00
C THR A 40 -1.81 -6.77 -2.52
N VAL A 41 -0.59 -7.25 -2.18
CA VAL A 41 -0.10 -7.33 -0.80
C VAL A 41 0.02 -5.94 -0.17
N VAL A 42 0.63 -4.98 -0.86
CA VAL A 42 0.78 -3.61 -0.32
C VAL A 42 -0.59 -2.93 -0.21
N GLY A 43 -1.45 -3.08 -1.22
CA GLY A 43 -2.82 -2.54 -1.20
C GLY A 43 -3.63 -3.08 -0.02
N ALA A 44 -3.60 -4.39 0.22
CA ALA A 44 -4.26 -5.01 1.37
C ALA A 44 -3.68 -4.51 2.70
N TYR A 45 -2.35 -4.40 2.81
CA TYR A 45 -1.69 -3.86 4.00
C TYR A 45 -2.14 -2.42 4.30
N THR A 46 -2.14 -1.55 3.29
CA THR A 46 -2.59 -0.15 3.41
C THR A 46 -4.08 -0.05 3.76
N ALA A 47 -4.93 -0.84 3.10
CA ALA A 47 -6.37 -0.86 3.36
C ALA A 47 -6.71 -1.34 4.79
N LEU A 48 -6.03 -2.38 5.28
CA LEU A 48 -6.22 -2.88 6.64
C LEU A 48 -5.79 -1.86 7.70
N ASP A 49 -4.68 -1.16 7.48
CA ASP A 49 -4.22 -0.11 8.39
C ASP A 49 -5.20 1.08 8.42
N LEU A 50 -5.65 1.54 7.26
CA LEU A 50 -6.67 2.60 7.15
C LEU A 50 -8.00 2.22 7.79
N ARG A 51 -8.47 0.98 7.58
CA ARG A 51 -9.68 0.46 8.24
C ARG A 51 -9.54 0.54 9.77
N ALA A 52 -8.38 0.16 10.30
CA ALA A 52 -8.13 0.25 11.74
C ALA A 52 -8.16 1.70 12.22
N VAL A 53 -7.57 2.64 11.48
CA VAL A 53 -7.63 4.08 11.81
C VAL A 53 -9.07 4.58 11.86
N VAL A 54 -9.90 4.27 10.86
CA VAL A 54 -11.30 4.70 10.81
C VAL A 54 -12.13 4.05 11.93
N GLN A 55 -11.96 2.75 12.19
CA GLN A 55 -12.66 2.05 13.27
C GLN A 55 -12.31 2.61 14.65
N HIS A 56 -11.03 2.91 14.90
CA HIS A 56 -10.61 3.51 16.17
C HIS A 56 -11.05 4.96 16.32
N THR A 57 -11.26 5.69 15.22
CA THR A 57 -11.77 7.07 15.27
C THR A 57 -13.18 7.13 15.86
N GLY A 58 -14.03 6.14 15.57
CA GLY A 58 -15.37 6.04 16.18
C GLY A 58 -15.37 5.80 17.69
N ALA A 59 -14.23 5.43 18.28
CA ALA A 59 -14.07 5.22 19.71
C ALA A 59 -13.42 6.41 20.44
N LEU A 60 -13.04 7.47 19.71
CA LEU A 60 -12.42 8.67 20.29
C LEU A 60 -13.47 9.73 20.66
N PRO A 61 -13.20 10.60 21.65
CA PRO A 61 -14.07 11.72 21.97
C PRO A 61 -14.31 12.62 20.75
N SER A 62 -15.52 13.16 20.61
CA SER A 62 -15.86 14.13 19.55
C SER A 62 -14.79 15.24 19.46
N GLY A 63 -14.23 15.43 18.26
CA GLY A 63 -13.14 16.39 18.02
C GLY A 63 -11.72 15.82 18.12
N SER A 64 -11.53 14.55 18.51
CA SER A 64 -10.24 13.85 18.52
C SER A 64 -10.10 12.86 17.35
N TYR A 65 -9.02 12.97 16.57
CA TYR A 65 -8.74 12.09 15.42
C TYR A 65 -7.68 11.04 15.73
N ALA A 66 -7.83 9.85 15.14
CA ALA A 66 -6.76 8.86 15.18
C ALA A 66 -5.63 9.31 14.25
N VAL A 67 -4.41 9.47 14.77
CA VAL A 67 -3.26 9.81 13.95
C VAL A 67 -2.85 8.58 13.15
N ALA A 68 -2.92 8.67 11.83
CA ALA A 68 -2.43 7.62 10.95
C ALA A 68 -0.89 7.61 10.97
N ASP A 69 -0.31 6.41 11.02
CA ASP A 69 1.14 6.24 11.04
C ASP A 69 1.71 6.40 9.63
N LYS A 70 1.98 7.66 9.25
CA LYS A 70 2.34 8.07 7.89
C LYS A 70 3.53 7.30 7.31
N TRP A 71 4.46 6.90 8.17
CA TRP A 71 5.63 6.11 7.83
C TRP A 71 5.27 4.83 7.03
N LYS A 72 4.20 4.13 7.40
CA LYS A 72 3.79 2.89 6.75
C LYS A 72 3.40 3.08 5.29
N TYR A 73 2.77 4.20 5.00
CA TYR A 73 2.36 4.55 3.64
C TYR A 73 3.57 4.96 2.80
N TYR A 74 4.49 5.74 3.38
CA TYR A 74 5.75 6.07 2.72
C TYR A 74 6.58 4.82 2.41
N MET A 75 6.58 3.82 3.30
CA MET A 75 7.24 2.56 3.02
C MET A 75 6.57 1.78 1.89
N GLY A 76 5.24 1.68 1.86
CA GLY A 76 4.54 1.03 0.75
C GLY A 76 4.86 1.67 -0.61
N ILE A 77 4.87 3.01 -0.66
CA ILE A 77 5.24 3.76 -1.86
C ILE A 77 6.71 3.53 -2.21
N LEU A 78 7.62 3.62 -1.24
CA LEU A 78 9.05 3.40 -1.45
C LEU A 78 9.32 2.02 -2.04
N LEU A 79 8.71 0.96 -1.49
CA LEU A 79 8.89 -0.41 -1.97
C LEU A 79 8.38 -0.58 -3.41
N LEU A 80 7.22 -0.02 -3.75
CA LEU A 80 6.72 -0.05 -5.13
C LEU A 80 7.64 0.69 -6.09
N THR A 81 8.14 1.87 -5.69
CA THR A 81 9.09 2.65 -6.48
C THR A 81 10.41 1.91 -6.69
N LEU A 82 10.92 1.21 -5.67
CA LEU A 82 12.13 0.39 -5.80
C LEU A 82 11.95 -0.77 -6.78
N LEU A 83 10.80 -1.45 -6.75
CA LEU A 83 10.50 -2.49 -7.74
C LEU A 83 10.35 -1.91 -9.14
N PHE A 84 9.74 -0.72 -9.27
CA PHE A 84 9.60 -0.04 -10.56
C PHE A 84 10.98 0.28 -11.14
N ALA A 85 11.89 0.84 -10.34
CA ALA A 85 13.26 1.14 -10.73
C ALA A 85 14.03 -0.14 -11.10
N LEU A 86 13.82 -1.24 -10.36
CA LEU A 86 14.44 -2.53 -10.67
C LEU A 86 13.95 -3.10 -12.01
N CYS A 87 12.64 -3.03 -12.30
CA CYS A 87 12.10 -3.40 -13.60
C CYS A 87 12.69 -2.52 -14.71
N ALA A 88 12.79 -1.21 -14.53
CA ALA A 88 13.39 -0.30 -15.50
C ALA A 88 14.86 -0.63 -15.79
N ALA A 89 15.65 -0.87 -14.74
CA ALA A 89 17.04 -1.30 -14.90
C ALA A 89 17.13 -2.63 -15.66
N LYS A 90 16.26 -3.59 -15.34
CA LYS A 90 16.27 -4.90 -15.99
C LYS A 90 15.87 -4.84 -17.46
N GLN A 91 14.79 -4.13 -17.79
CA GLN A 91 14.36 -3.93 -19.18
C GLN A 91 15.47 -3.26 -19.99
N HIS A 92 16.18 -2.28 -19.42
CA HIS A 92 17.27 -1.60 -20.12
C HIS A 92 18.50 -2.50 -20.32
N LEU A 93 18.88 -3.31 -19.34
CA LEU A 93 20.09 -4.14 -19.40
C LEU A 93 19.92 -5.43 -20.22
N TYR A 94 18.72 -5.99 -20.25
CA TYR A 94 18.45 -7.30 -20.84
C TYR A 94 17.49 -7.25 -22.04
N GLU A 95 17.03 -6.04 -22.43
CA GLU A 95 16.09 -5.83 -23.56
C GLU A 95 14.79 -6.64 -23.45
N ILE A 96 14.33 -6.88 -22.21
CA ILE A 96 13.10 -7.65 -21.92
C ILE A 96 11.92 -6.67 -21.79
N ASP A 97 10.80 -6.97 -22.47
CA ASP A 97 9.55 -6.22 -22.34
C ASP A 97 8.89 -6.47 -20.97
N LEU A 98 8.83 -5.44 -20.12
CA LEU A 98 8.22 -5.48 -18.80
C LEU A 98 6.98 -4.57 -18.69
N ASP A 99 6.30 -4.28 -19.80
CA ASP A 99 5.12 -3.40 -19.85
C ASP A 99 4.02 -3.83 -18.87
N LEU A 100 3.79 -5.15 -18.74
CA LEU A 100 2.82 -5.68 -17.78
C LEU A 100 3.20 -5.33 -16.33
N ALA A 101 4.49 -5.41 -15.98
CA ALA A 101 4.96 -5.06 -14.64
C ALA A 101 4.81 -3.56 -14.38
N PHE A 102 5.11 -2.71 -15.37
CA PHE A 102 4.88 -1.27 -15.27
C PHE A 102 3.40 -0.91 -15.15
N GLY A 103 2.54 -1.64 -15.87
CA GLY A 103 1.09 -1.52 -15.80
C GLY A 103 0.53 -1.79 -14.40
N PHE A 104 1.20 -2.60 -13.58
CA PHE A 104 0.85 -2.77 -12.16
C PHE A 104 1.54 -1.74 -11.26
N LEU A 105 2.85 -1.58 -11.37
CA LEU A 105 3.63 -0.80 -10.41
C LEU A 105 3.34 0.70 -10.50
N GLY A 106 3.27 1.26 -11.71
CA GLY A 106 3.03 2.69 -11.93
C GLY A 106 1.67 3.15 -11.40
N PRO A 107 0.56 2.61 -11.92
CA PRO A 107 -0.78 2.90 -11.40
C PRO A 107 -0.93 2.52 -9.91
N GLY A 108 -0.27 1.46 -9.47
CA GLY A 108 -0.27 1.01 -8.08
C GLY A 108 0.19 2.07 -7.09
N ILE A 109 1.25 2.82 -7.42
CA ILE A 109 1.73 3.94 -6.60
C ILE A 109 0.64 5.02 -6.45
N VAL A 110 -0.02 5.38 -7.55
CA VAL A 110 -1.09 6.39 -7.55
C VAL A 110 -2.29 5.93 -6.71
N VAL A 111 -2.67 4.66 -6.85
CA VAL A 111 -3.77 4.06 -6.09
C VAL A 111 -3.50 4.08 -4.58
N ILE A 112 -2.28 3.75 -4.15
CA ILE A 112 -1.89 3.81 -2.73
C ILE A 112 -2.02 5.25 -2.21
N ILE A 113 -1.52 6.24 -2.95
CA ILE A 113 -1.64 7.66 -2.59
C ILE A 113 -3.12 8.06 -2.47
N GLY A 114 -3.95 7.65 -3.43
CA GLY A 114 -5.40 7.89 -3.42
C GLY A 114 -6.08 7.31 -2.18
N PHE A 115 -5.77 6.07 -1.82
CA PHE A 115 -6.29 5.43 -0.61
C PHE A 115 -5.91 6.18 0.66
N VAL A 116 -4.66 6.63 0.76
CA VAL A 116 -4.19 7.40 1.92
C VAL A 116 -4.95 8.72 2.04
N ILE A 117 -5.09 9.47 0.95
CA ILE A 117 -5.83 10.74 0.95
C ILE A 117 -7.30 10.51 1.32
N ALA A 118 -7.94 9.50 0.74
CA ALA A 118 -9.34 9.15 1.02
C ALA A 118 -9.53 8.76 2.49
N GLY A 119 -8.65 7.92 3.04
CA GLY A 119 -8.70 7.49 4.43
C GLY A 119 -8.50 8.63 5.43
N LEU A 120 -7.57 9.55 5.16
CA LEU A 120 -7.39 10.75 5.97
C LEU A 120 -8.61 11.69 5.93
N LYS A 121 -9.24 11.85 4.77
CA LYS A 121 -10.49 12.62 4.63
C LYS A 121 -11.65 11.96 5.37
N ALA A 122 -11.79 10.63 5.28
CA ALA A 122 -12.82 9.86 5.99
C ALA A 122 -12.68 9.99 7.51
N ASN A 123 -11.45 9.89 8.02
CA ASN A 123 -11.12 10.12 9.43
C ASN A 123 -11.57 11.52 9.90
N LYS A 124 -11.30 12.57 9.09
CA LYS A 124 -11.76 13.93 9.40
C LYS A 124 -13.29 14.07 9.34
N ALA A 125 -13.95 13.46 8.35
CA ALA A 125 -15.40 13.53 8.18
C ALA A 125 -16.17 12.87 9.33
N ALA A 126 -15.66 11.76 9.88
CA ALA A 126 -16.24 11.09 11.04
C ALA A 126 -16.36 12.00 12.28
N MET A 127 -15.55 13.06 12.38
CA MET A 127 -15.63 14.03 13.47
C MET A 127 -16.69 15.12 13.27
N VAL A 128 -16.94 15.53 12.02
CA VAL A 128 -17.93 16.59 11.71
C VAL A 128 -19.35 16.05 11.88
N ARG A 129 -19.54 14.73 11.69
CA ARG A 129 -20.78 14.00 11.97
C ARG A 129 -20.68 13.22 13.29
N GLY A 130 -20.29 13.88 14.38
CA GLY A 130 -20.51 13.33 15.74
C GLY A 130 -21.94 12.77 15.84
N PRO A 131 -22.19 11.75 16.69
CA PRO A 131 -23.41 10.95 16.62
C PRO A 131 -24.59 11.88 16.48
N VAL A 132 -25.39 11.66 15.43
CA VAL A 132 -26.73 12.24 15.35
C VAL A 132 -27.35 11.83 16.68
N SER A 133 -27.46 12.80 17.60
CA SER A 133 -28.29 12.63 18.76
C SER A 133 -29.63 12.23 18.17
N GLU A 134 -30.07 11.00 18.44
CA GLU A 134 -31.46 10.64 18.31
C GLU A 134 -32.22 11.64 19.18
N GLU A 135 -32.62 12.75 18.57
CA GLU A 135 -33.56 13.69 19.17
C GLU A 135 -34.91 12.98 19.19
N LYS A 136 -35.21 12.49 20.39
CA LYS A 136 -36.53 12.31 21.02
C LYS A 136 -37.51 11.31 20.40
#